data_AF-A0A8J8FIT3-F1
#
_entry.id   AF-A0A8J8FIT3-F1
#
_cell.length_a   1.000
_cell.length_b   1.000
_cell.length_c   1.000
_cell.angle_alpha   90.00
_cell.angle_beta   90.00
_cell.angle_gamma   90.00
#
_symmetry.space_group_name_H-M   'P 1'
#
loop_
_entity.id
_entity.type
_entity.pdbx_description
1 polymer ?
#
loop_
_entity_poly.entity_id
_entity_poly.type
_entity_poly.pdbx_seq_one_letter_code
_entity_poly.pdbx_strand_id
1 'polypeptide(L)'
;MHFNQSQIDRLVAFKQKDKFSAKAWNDRGLHPSRSELCEQLNGLFNSCADNLIDAVNANATAKQLKAVLKKALSTCNKPDYDTEEKEFIGDLFLELAAIIHIDFTSNLNKWLYGPVLATLFKIKNALNPEKIIKTIQHPCTNCGTTLETYIMRKELGIPEYGWYLVRCNNCKELNLLACGPDIKEIKFGNYEYVETLNKTDYTSYEQAVVRLEQIKFFRK
;
A
#
# COMPACT_ATOMS: atom_id res chain seq x y z
N MET A 1 20.87 -20.63 -3.25
CA MET A 1 20.78 -20.68 -1.77
C MET A 1 20.54 -19.31 -1.11
N HIS A 2 20.94 -18.17 -1.72
CA HIS A 2 20.71 -16.84 -1.12
C HIS A 2 19.25 -16.37 -0.99
N PHE A 3 18.34 -16.81 -1.87
CA PHE A 3 16.94 -16.38 -1.84
C PHE A 3 16.22 -16.80 -0.55
N ASN A 4 16.36 -18.06 -0.14
CA ASN A 4 15.71 -18.61 1.05
C ASN A 4 16.17 -17.89 2.33
N GLN A 5 17.46 -17.54 2.44
CA GLN A 5 17.97 -16.81 3.60
C GLN A 5 17.32 -15.43 3.73
N SER A 6 17.17 -14.69 2.62
CA SER A 6 16.50 -13.38 2.66
C SER A 6 15.03 -13.47 3.08
N GLN A 7 14.34 -14.56 2.73
CA GLN A 7 12.96 -14.79 3.14
C GLN A 7 12.88 -15.10 4.64
N ILE A 8 13.77 -15.95 5.13
CA ILE A 8 13.87 -16.29 6.56
C ILE A 8 14.17 -15.03 7.38
N ASP A 9 15.16 -14.23 6.99
CA ASP A 9 15.52 -13.01 7.72
C ASP A 9 14.34 -12.03 7.80
N ARG A 10 13.57 -11.89 6.71
CA ARG A 10 12.35 -11.07 6.68
C ARG A 10 11.23 -11.64 7.55
N LEU A 11 11.05 -12.95 7.60
CA LEU A 11 10.08 -13.61 8.48
C LEU A 11 10.48 -13.44 9.95
N VAL A 12 11.77 -13.56 10.28
CA VAL A 12 12.30 -13.31 11.63
C VAL A 12 12.07 -11.85 12.02
N ALA A 13 12.37 -10.90 11.13
CA ALA A 13 12.09 -9.49 11.37
C ALA A 13 10.59 -9.22 11.54
N PHE A 14 9.72 -9.88 10.76
CA PHE A 14 8.27 -9.80 10.94
C PHE A 14 7.84 -10.26 12.34
N LYS A 15 8.40 -11.37 12.85
CA LYS A 15 8.10 -11.88 14.19
C LYS A 15 8.48 -10.90 15.30
N GLN A 16 9.62 -10.23 15.18
CA GLN A 16 10.14 -9.31 16.20
C GLN A 16 9.29 -8.04 16.37
N LYS A 17 8.46 -7.70 15.39
CA LYS A 17 7.52 -6.56 15.49
C LYS A 17 6.35 -6.89 16.43
N ASP A 18 5.96 -5.94 17.27
CA ASP A 18 4.60 -5.89 17.79
C ASP A 18 3.66 -5.41 16.66
N LYS A 19 2.97 -6.37 16.03
CA LYS A 19 2.18 -6.13 14.82
C LYS A 19 0.91 -5.36 15.12
N PHE A 20 0.40 -5.45 16.35
CA PHE A 20 -0.87 -4.88 16.78
C PHE A 20 -0.69 -3.79 17.85
N SER A 21 0.49 -3.17 17.91
CA SER A 21 0.73 -1.99 18.76
C SER A 21 -0.21 -0.84 18.39
N ALA A 22 -0.54 0.04 19.35
CA ALA A 22 -1.37 1.22 19.09
C ALA A 22 -0.82 2.07 17.93
N LYS A 23 0.51 2.15 17.79
CA LYS A 23 1.15 2.83 16.66
C LYS A 23 0.83 2.14 15.33
N ALA A 24 0.88 0.81 15.27
CA ALA A 24 0.63 0.06 14.04
C ALA A 24 -0.83 0.19 13.54
N TRP A 25 -1.79 0.35 14.45
CA TRP A 25 -3.18 0.70 14.15
C TRP A 25 -3.29 2.13 13.60
N ASN A 26 -2.67 3.10 14.29
CA ASN A 26 -2.69 4.50 13.88
C ASN A 26 -2.02 4.75 12.52
N ASP A 27 -0.90 4.07 12.24
CA ASP A 27 -0.20 4.15 10.94
C ASP A 27 -1.09 3.67 9.77
N ARG A 28 -2.13 2.88 10.06
CA ARG A 28 -3.14 2.40 9.08
C ARG A 28 -4.43 3.23 9.08
N GLY A 29 -4.56 4.21 9.99
CA GLY A 29 -5.80 4.96 10.18
C GLY A 29 -6.95 4.13 10.77
N LEU A 30 -6.64 3.06 11.51
CA LEU A 30 -7.61 2.15 12.13
C LEU A 30 -7.66 2.39 13.66
N HIS A 31 -8.80 2.10 14.28
CA HIS A 31 -8.95 2.12 15.73
C HIS A 31 -8.38 0.83 16.35
N PRO A 32 -7.55 0.93 17.39
CA PRO A 32 -7.04 -0.25 18.08
C PRO A 32 -8.15 -1.12 18.65
N SER A 33 -8.03 -2.43 18.44
CA SER A 33 -8.84 -3.41 19.17
C SER A 33 -8.39 -3.54 20.64
N ARG A 34 -9.14 -4.34 21.41
CA ARG A 34 -8.79 -4.72 22.78
C ARG A 34 -7.45 -5.45 22.84
N SER A 35 -6.70 -5.23 23.92
CA SER A 35 -5.36 -5.79 24.13
C SER A 35 -5.33 -7.32 24.03
N GLU A 36 -6.32 -8.00 24.62
CA GLU A 36 -6.44 -9.46 24.57
C GLU A 36 -6.48 -10.00 23.13
N LEU A 37 -7.24 -9.34 22.25
CA LEU A 37 -7.33 -9.76 20.86
C LEU A 37 -6.03 -9.44 20.11
N CYS A 38 -5.43 -8.28 20.38
CA CYS A 38 -4.15 -7.90 19.80
C CYS A 38 -3.04 -8.91 20.16
N GLU A 39 -3.00 -9.38 21.40
CA GLU A 39 -2.07 -10.42 21.85
C GLU A 39 -2.34 -11.77 21.16
N GLN A 40 -3.60 -12.18 21.09
CA GLN A 40 -4.01 -13.41 20.39
C GLN A 40 -3.60 -13.38 18.91
N LEU A 41 -3.85 -12.27 18.22
CA LEU A 41 -3.50 -12.11 16.81
C LEU A 41 -1.98 -12.03 16.63
N ASN A 42 -1.25 -11.32 17.50
CA ASN A 42 0.22 -11.34 17.49
C ASN A 42 0.75 -12.78 17.59
N GLY A 43 0.20 -13.57 18.52
CA GLY A 43 0.54 -14.98 18.67
C GLY A 43 0.28 -15.80 17.39
N LEU A 44 -0.91 -15.65 16.80
CA LEU A 44 -1.28 -16.32 15.55
C LEU A 44 -0.32 -16.00 14.41
N PHE A 45 0.02 -14.73 14.21
CA PHE A 45 0.93 -14.30 13.15
C PHE A 45 2.37 -14.74 13.41
N ASN A 46 2.82 -14.76 14.67
CA ASN A 46 4.12 -15.30 15.04
C ASN A 46 4.21 -16.80 14.75
N SER A 47 3.18 -17.57 15.13
CA SER A 47 3.11 -19.00 14.82
C SER A 47 3.02 -19.25 13.31
N CYS A 48 2.30 -18.42 12.55
CA CYS A 48 2.28 -18.53 11.09
C CYS A 48 3.67 -18.29 10.49
N ALA A 49 4.38 -17.27 10.95
CA ALA A 49 5.75 -16.98 10.50
C ALA A 49 6.72 -18.12 10.84
N ASP A 50 6.62 -18.74 12.02
CA ASP A 50 7.42 -19.91 12.37
C ASP A 50 7.19 -21.09 11.42
N ASN A 51 5.92 -21.42 11.16
CA ASN A 51 5.59 -22.49 10.21
C ASN A 51 6.08 -22.19 8.79
N LEU A 52 6.14 -20.91 8.39
CA LEU A 52 6.71 -20.49 7.11
C LEU A 52 8.24 -20.60 7.09
N ILE A 53 8.92 -20.22 8.16
CA ILE A 53 10.37 -20.38 8.31
C ILE A 53 10.74 -21.86 8.18
N ASP A 54 10.04 -22.74 8.90
CA ASP A 54 10.25 -24.19 8.84
C ASP A 54 10.02 -24.73 7.42
N ALA A 55 8.96 -24.29 6.75
CA ALA A 55 8.67 -24.69 5.39
C ALA A 55 9.73 -24.20 4.38
N VAL A 56 10.21 -22.95 4.51
CA VAL A 56 11.28 -22.40 3.66
C VAL A 56 12.60 -23.16 3.88
N ASN A 57 12.95 -23.45 5.14
CA ASN A 57 14.12 -24.27 5.49
C ASN A 57 14.03 -25.69 4.88
N ALA A 58 12.83 -26.27 4.86
CA ALA A 58 12.57 -27.56 4.23
C ALA A 58 12.47 -27.50 2.69
N ASN A 59 12.78 -26.35 2.06
CA ASN A 59 12.64 -26.11 0.63
C ASN A 59 11.23 -26.42 0.10
N ALA A 60 10.21 -26.06 0.87
CA ALA A 60 8.82 -26.26 0.48
C ALA A 60 8.48 -25.53 -0.82
N THR A 61 7.67 -26.18 -1.65
CA THR A 61 7.14 -25.60 -2.89
C THR A 61 6.19 -24.45 -2.62
N ALA A 62 5.96 -23.60 -3.63
CA ALA A 62 4.98 -22.51 -3.55
C ALA A 62 3.58 -22.99 -3.12
N LYS A 63 3.17 -24.20 -3.55
CA LYS A 63 1.90 -24.81 -3.16
C LYS A 63 1.85 -25.13 -1.66
N GLN A 64 2.94 -25.64 -1.10
CA GLN A 64 3.06 -25.96 0.33
C GLN A 64 3.11 -24.69 1.18
N LEU A 65 3.89 -23.69 0.77
CA LEU A 65 3.93 -22.37 1.42
C LEU A 65 2.55 -21.70 1.46
N LYS A 66 1.83 -21.73 0.33
CA LYS A 66 0.43 -21.26 0.28
C LYS A 66 -0.51 -22.06 1.18
N ALA A 67 -0.26 -23.35 1.40
CA ALA A 67 -1.05 -24.17 2.30
C ALA A 67 -0.85 -23.77 3.77
N VAL A 68 0.38 -23.39 4.16
CA VAL A 68 0.66 -22.85 5.51
C VAL A 68 -0.17 -21.58 5.76
N LEU A 69 -0.16 -20.63 4.82
CA LEU A 69 -0.98 -19.40 4.92
C LEU A 69 -2.48 -19.72 5.03
N LYS A 70 -3.00 -20.64 4.19
CA LYS A 70 -4.40 -21.05 4.25
C LYS A 70 -4.79 -21.64 5.59
N LYS A 71 -3.92 -22.48 6.16
CA LYS A 71 -4.16 -23.12 7.47
C LYS A 71 -4.24 -22.06 8.56
N ALA A 72 -3.32 -21.10 8.59
CA ALA A 72 -3.39 -19.99 9.54
C ALA A 72 -4.65 -19.14 9.35
N LEU A 73 -4.96 -18.72 8.12
CA LEU A 73 -6.17 -17.93 7.83
C LEU A 73 -7.46 -18.65 8.24
N SER A 74 -7.52 -19.98 8.12
CA SER A 74 -8.69 -20.76 8.53
C SER A 74 -8.95 -20.76 10.04
N THR A 75 -7.96 -20.40 10.85
CA THR A 75 -8.13 -20.23 12.30
C THR A 75 -8.73 -18.86 12.67
N CYS A 76 -8.68 -17.88 11.75
CA CYS A 76 -9.37 -16.60 11.89
C CYS A 76 -10.84 -16.77 11.49
N ASN A 77 -11.72 -17.02 12.45
CA ASN A 77 -13.15 -17.12 12.18
C ASN A 77 -13.75 -15.72 11.95
N LYS A 78 -14.20 -15.44 10.72
CA LYS A 78 -14.61 -14.11 10.25
C LYS A 78 -15.60 -13.36 11.15
N PRO A 79 -16.65 -13.98 11.72
CA PRO A 79 -17.63 -13.29 12.57
C PRO A 79 -17.05 -12.77 13.89
N ASP A 80 -15.88 -13.27 14.31
CA ASP A 80 -15.26 -12.91 15.59
C ASP A 80 -14.53 -11.56 15.53
N TYR A 81 -14.48 -10.96 14.33
CA TYR A 81 -13.77 -9.72 14.07
C TYR A 81 -14.71 -8.64 13.55
N ASP A 82 -14.42 -7.37 13.82
CA ASP A 82 -15.09 -6.22 13.21
C ASP A 82 -14.53 -5.90 11.81
N THR A 83 -14.77 -4.71 11.28
CA THR A 83 -14.26 -4.34 9.95
C THR A 83 -12.75 -4.02 9.98
N GLU A 84 -12.31 -3.25 10.96
CA GLU A 84 -10.93 -2.75 11.06
C GLU A 84 -9.97 -3.88 11.42
N GLU A 85 -10.38 -4.79 12.30
CA GLU A 85 -9.65 -6.01 12.64
C GLU A 85 -9.47 -6.92 11.42
N LYS A 86 -10.51 -7.06 10.58
CA LYS A 86 -10.43 -7.86 9.35
C LYS A 86 -9.46 -7.24 8.35
N GLU A 87 -9.47 -5.92 8.21
CA GLU A 87 -8.54 -5.20 7.34
C GLU A 87 -7.10 -5.40 7.82
N PHE A 88 -6.83 -5.22 9.12
CA PHE A 88 -5.51 -5.44 9.70
C PHE A 88 -5.01 -6.88 9.48
N ILE A 89 -5.86 -7.88 9.78
CA ILE A 89 -5.55 -9.30 9.54
C ILE A 89 -5.22 -9.52 8.06
N GLY A 90 -6.02 -8.96 7.16
CA GLY A 90 -5.80 -9.03 5.71
C GLY A 90 -4.44 -8.50 5.29
N ASP A 91 -4.07 -7.31 5.76
CA ASP A 91 -2.79 -6.66 5.48
C ASP A 91 -1.60 -7.51 5.93
N LEU A 92 -1.64 -8.07 7.13
CA LEU A 92 -0.55 -8.88 7.65
C LEU A 92 -0.40 -10.21 6.88
N PHE A 93 -1.51 -10.82 6.43
CA PHE A 93 -1.42 -11.99 5.55
C PHE A 93 -0.85 -11.64 4.18
N LEU A 94 -1.12 -10.44 3.64
CA LEU A 94 -0.49 -9.95 2.42
C LEU A 94 1.01 -9.70 2.63
N GLU A 95 1.42 -9.12 3.76
CA GLU A 95 2.84 -8.92 4.11
C GLU A 95 3.57 -10.28 4.15
N LEU A 96 3.03 -11.26 4.86
CA LEU A 96 3.60 -12.62 4.91
C LEU A 96 3.68 -13.25 3.52
N ALA A 97 2.61 -13.18 2.73
CA ALA A 97 2.56 -13.72 1.38
C ALA A 97 3.60 -13.06 0.45
N ALA A 98 3.82 -11.75 0.59
CA ALA A 98 4.82 -11.00 -0.15
C ALA A 98 6.26 -11.38 0.25
N ILE A 99 6.51 -11.67 1.54
CA ILE A 99 7.82 -12.16 2.01
C ILE A 99 8.17 -13.49 1.33
N ILE A 100 7.20 -14.40 1.23
CA ILE A 100 7.41 -15.74 0.64
C ILE A 100 7.10 -15.80 -0.87
N HIS A 101 6.84 -14.66 -1.52
CA HIS A 101 6.53 -14.54 -2.96
C HIS A 101 5.33 -15.40 -3.42
N ILE A 102 4.25 -15.43 -2.65
CA ILE A 102 3.01 -16.14 -2.97
C ILE A 102 1.88 -15.16 -3.26
N ASP A 103 1.19 -15.33 -4.40
CA ASP A 103 -0.10 -14.64 -4.60
C ASP A 103 -1.18 -15.27 -3.70
N PHE A 104 -1.64 -14.48 -2.74
CA PHE A 104 -2.65 -14.84 -1.76
C PHE A 104 -3.93 -14.00 -1.84
N THR A 105 -3.99 -13.06 -2.78
CA THR A 105 -5.08 -12.07 -2.93
C THR A 105 -6.45 -12.73 -3.02
N SER A 106 -6.57 -13.76 -3.85
CA SER A 106 -7.86 -14.45 -4.03
C SER A 106 -8.34 -15.22 -2.79
N ASN A 107 -7.42 -15.68 -1.95
CA ASN A 107 -7.73 -16.37 -0.70
C ASN A 107 -8.25 -15.39 0.34
N LEU A 108 -7.60 -14.24 0.46
CA LEU A 108 -8.02 -13.17 1.36
C LEU A 108 -9.34 -12.53 0.91
N ASN A 109 -9.52 -12.25 -0.38
CA ASN A 109 -10.79 -11.72 -0.87
C ASN A 109 -11.96 -12.66 -0.57
N LYS A 110 -11.75 -13.98 -0.68
CA LYS A 110 -12.77 -14.97 -0.33
C LYS A 110 -13.07 -14.96 1.18
N TRP A 111 -12.07 -14.75 2.03
CA TRP A 111 -12.27 -14.64 3.48
C TRP A 111 -12.97 -13.31 3.85
N LEU A 112 -12.45 -12.17 3.37
CA LEU A 112 -12.98 -10.82 3.64
C LEU A 112 -14.39 -10.60 3.11
N TYR A 113 -14.67 -11.00 1.88
CA TYR A 113 -15.92 -10.64 1.19
C TYR A 113 -16.82 -11.85 0.88
N GLY A 114 -16.35 -13.07 1.16
CA GLY A 114 -17.05 -14.28 0.75
C GLY A 114 -16.80 -14.64 -0.72
N PRO A 115 -17.27 -15.82 -1.16
CA PRO A 115 -16.97 -16.35 -2.49
C PRO A 115 -17.60 -15.54 -3.64
N VAL A 116 -18.76 -14.92 -3.42
CA VAL A 116 -19.51 -14.19 -4.45
C VAL A 116 -18.80 -12.88 -4.80
N LEU A 117 -18.55 -12.02 -3.80
CA LEU A 117 -17.87 -10.74 -4.00
C LEU A 117 -16.42 -10.90 -4.47
N ALA A 118 -15.69 -11.92 -3.99
CA ALA A 118 -14.34 -12.22 -4.48
C ALA A 118 -14.32 -12.57 -5.98
N THR A 119 -15.35 -13.25 -6.48
CA THR A 119 -15.50 -13.58 -7.90
C THR A 119 -15.82 -12.32 -8.73
N LEU A 120 -16.68 -11.44 -8.22
CA LEU A 120 -16.95 -10.13 -8.82
C LEU A 120 -15.69 -9.25 -8.93
N PHE A 121 -14.85 -9.17 -7.89
CA PHE A 121 -13.59 -8.41 -7.95
C PHE A 121 -12.61 -8.97 -8.99
N LYS A 122 -12.49 -10.30 -9.09
CA LYS A 122 -11.66 -10.93 -10.14
C LYS A 122 -12.15 -10.59 -11.54
N ILE A 123 -13.46 -10.66 -11.74
CA ILE A 123 -14.10 -10.31 -13.02
C ILE A 123 -13.87 -8.82 -13.33
N LYS A 124 -14.04 -7.92 -12.34
CA LYS A 124 -13.78 -6.49 -12.51
C LYS A 124 -12.33 -6.18 -12.89
N ASN A 125 -11.35 -6.79 -12.21
CA ASN A 125 -9.93 -6.56 -12.49
C ASN A 125 -9.48 -7.19 -13.82
N ALA A 126 -10.08 -8.32 -14.21
CA ALA A 126 -9.81 -8.95 -15.50
C ALA A 126 -10.48 -8.22 -16.68
N LEU A 127 -11.66 -7.62 -16.46
CA LEU A 127 -12.39 -6.84 -17.48
C LEU A 127 -11.89 -5.39 -17.58
N ASN A 128 -11.37 -4.81 -16.50
CA ASN A 128 -10.81 -3.46 -16.45
C ASN A 128 -9.36 -3.50 -15.95
N PRO A 129 -8.40 -4.01 -16.75
CA PRO A 129 -7.00 -3.82 -16.44
C PRO A 129 -6.70 -2.31 -16.35
N GLU A 130 -5.91 -1.89 -15.36
CA GLU A 130 -5.49 -0.49 -15.19
C GLU A 130 -4.93 0.05 -16.52
N LYS A 131 -5.71 0.87 -17.22
CA LYS A 131 -5.31 1.45 -18.50
C LYS A 131 -4.72 2.82 -18.28
N ILE A 132 -3.41 2.93 -18.41
CA ILE A 132 -2.70 4.22 -18.45
C ILE A 132 -2.99 4.85 -19.82
N ILE A 133 -3.71 5.99 -19.83
CA ILE A 133 -4.04 6.74 -21.04
C ILE A 133 -2.87 7.62 -21.47
N LYS A 134 -2.17 8.22 -20.50
CA LYS A 134 -1.03 9.10 -20.72
C LYS A 134 -0.14 9.09 -19.48
N THR A 135 1.16 9.16 -19.66
CA THR A 135 2.11 9.48 -18.59
C THR A 135 2.55 10.94 -18.73
N ILE A 136 2.47 11.70 -17.64
CA ILE A 136 3.08 13.03 -17.54
C ILE A 136 4.39 12.86 -16.79
N GLN A 137 5.45 13.49 -17.33
CA GLN A 137 6.81 13.37 -16.80
C GLN A 137 7.33 14.76 -16.43
N HIS A 138 7.89 14.88 -15.24
CA HIS A 138 8.52 16.11 -14.73
C HIS A 138 9.87 15.77 -14.10
N PRO A 139 10.95 16.50 -14.37
CA PRO A 139 12.21 16.27 -13.67
C PRO A 139 12.11 16.75 -12.23
N CYS A 140 12.63 15.95 -11.27
CA CYS A 140 12.83 16.43 -9.90
C CYS A 140 13.80 17.63 -9.91
N THR A 141 13.41 18.72 -9.26
CA THR A 141 14.17 19.99 -9.26
C THR A 141 15.55 19.90 -8.60
N ASN A 142 15.77 18.90 -7.73
CA ASN A 142 17.04 18.70 -7.05
C ASN A 142 17.90 17.60 -7.70
N CYS A 143 17.34 16.38 -7.89
CA CYS A 143 18.14 15.24 -8.36
C CYS A 143 17.92 14.85 -9.83
N GLY A 144 17.02 15.51 -10.55
CA GLY A 144 16.73 15.23 -11.96
C GLY A 144 16.00 13.90 -12.23
N THR A 145 15.70 13.09 -11.21
CA THR A 145 14.89 11.87 -11.39
C THR A 145 13.54 12.21 -12.01
N THR A 146 13.16 11.51 -13.09
CA THR A 146 11.87 11.68 -13.76
C THR A 146 10.73 11.27 -12.83
N LEU A 147 9.89 12.23 -12.45
CA LEU A 147 8.67 12.04 -11.67
C LEU A 147 7.51 11.73 -12.62
N GLU A 148 6.86 10.58 -12.42
CA GLU A 148 5.83 10.09 -13.34
C GLU A 148 4.42 10.14 -12.74
N THR A 149 3.50 10.79 -13.46
CA THR A 149 2.06 10.80 -13.16
C THR A 149 1.32 10.02 -14.23
N TYR A 150 0.60 8.96 -13.84
CA TYR A 150 -0.19 8.16 -14.77
C TYR A 150 -1.62 8.66 -14.82
N ILE A 151 -2.08 9.09 -15.99
CA ILE A 151 -3.46 9.51 -16.24
C ILE A 151 -4.28 8.27 -16.56
N MET A 152 -5.20 7.91 -15.66
CA MET A 152 -6.04 6.73 -15.77
C MET A 152 -7.36 7.06 -16.50
N ARG A 153 -7.83 8.30 -16.38
CA ARG A 153 -9.07 8.77 -17.03
C ARG A 153 -9.04 10.25 -17.34
N LYS A 154 -9.55 10.61 -18.52
CA LYS A 154 -9.82 11.99 -18.93
C LYS A 154 -11.32 12.23 -19.04
N GLU A 155 -11.75 13.45 -18.74
CA GLU A 155 -13.13 13.91 -18.90
C GLU A 155 -13.10 15.38 -19.25
N LEU A 156 -13.72 15.72 -20.40
CA LEU A 156 -13.71 17.08 -20.92
C LEU A 156 -14.47 18.03 -19.99
N GLY A 157 -13.92 19.22 -19.79
CA GLY A 157 -14.55 20.27 -18.98
C GLY A 157 -14.20 20.22 -17.50
N ILE A 158 -13.34 19.30 -17.07
CA ILE A 158 -12.75 19.34 -15.73
C ILE A 158 -11.61 20.38 -15.74
N PRO A 159 -11.74 21.50 -15.00
CA PRO A 159 -10.67 22.49 -14.94
C PRO A 159 -9.50 21.97 -14.10
N GLU A 160 -8.32 22.56 -14.30
CA GLU A 160 -7.18 22.27 -13.44
C GLU A 160 -7.33 23.02 -12.10
N TYR A 161 -7.62 22.28 -11.03
CA TYR A 161 -7.96 22.89 -9.74
C TYR A 161 -6.77 23.29 -8.88
N GLY A 162 -5.57 22.74 -9.11
CA GLY A 162 -4.45 22.95 -8.19
C GLY A 162 -3.10 22.51 -8.71
N TRP A 163 -2.08 22.95 -7.99
CA TRP A 163 -0.70 22.49 -8.12
C TRP A 163 -0.44 21.37 -7.12
N TYR A 164 0.10 20.25 -7.56
CA TYR A 164 0.39 19.11 -6.69
C TYR A 164 1.76 19.30 -6.03
N LEU A 165 1.77 19.43 -4.71
CA LEU A 165 2.97 19.34 -3.90
C LEU A 165 3.31 17.87 -3.70
N VAL A 166 4.48 17.44 -4.16
CA VAL A 166 4.90 16.04 -4.12
C VAL A 166 6.31 15.90 -3.57
N ARG A 167 6.63 14.75 -2.97
CA ARG A 167 7.95 14.43 -2.43
C ARG A 167 8.61 13.36 -3.28
N CYS A 168 9.78 13.68 -3.84
CA CYS A 168 10.54 12.72 -4.65
C CYS A 168 10.93 11.50 -3.81
N ASN A 169 10.64 10.29 -4.27
CA ASN A 169 11.00 9.09 -3.50
C ASN A 169 12.52 8.89 -3.40
N ASN A 170 13.28 9.39 -4.39
CA ASN A 170 14.73 9.25 -4.48
C ASN A 170 15.48 10.22 -3.53
N CYS A 171 15.29 11.54 -3.68
CA CYS A 171 16.04 12.54 -2.91
C CYS A 171 15.22 13.23 -1.79
N LYS A 172 13.93 12.89 -1.65
CA LYS A 172 13.00 13.50 -0.69
C LYS A 172 12.72 14.99 -0.89
N GLU A 173 13.21 15.59 -1.97
CA GLU A 173 12.91 16.97 -2.34
C GLU A 173 11.41 17.18 -2.61
N LEU A 174 10.87 18.30 -2.11
CA LEU A 174 9.53 18.75 -2.45
C LEU A 174 9.51 19.42 -3.82
N ASN A 175 8.60 18.96 -4.67
CA ASN A 175 8.41 19.41 -6.04
C ASN A 175 6.97 19.89 -6.22
N LEU A 176 6.78 20.77 -7.20
CA LEU A 176 5.47 21.28 -7.58
C LEU A 176 5.14 20.81 -8.99
N LEU A 177 4.07 20.03 -9.13
CA LEU A 177 3.64 19.45 -10.40
C LEU A 177 2.29 20.01 -10.85
N ALA A 178 2.11 20.11 -12.16
CA ALA A 178 0.85 20.41 -12.81
C ALA A 178 0.48 19.26 -13.76
N CYS A 179 -0.80 18.90 -13.78
CA CYS A 179 -1.30 17.81 -14.63
C CYS A 179 -2.05 18.34 -15.86
N GLY A 180 -2.52 19.59 -15.81
CA GLY A 180 -3.37 20.20 -16.83
C GLY A 180 -4.86 19.89 -16.64
N PRO A 181 -5.72 20.49 -17.49
CA PRO A 181 -7.16 20.27 -17.46
C PRO A 181 -7.55 18.90 -18.03
N ASP A 182 -8.84 18.58 -17.94
CA ASP A 182 -9.51 17.38 -18.47
C ASP A 182 -9.03 16.06 -17.85
N ILE A 183 -8.57 16.10 -16.60
CA ILE A 183 -8.06 14.94 -15.86
C ILE A 183 -9.02 14.58 -14.74
N LYS A 184 -9.57 13.37 -14.81
CA LYS A 184 -10.52 12.84 -13.82
C LYS A 184 -9.86 11.92 -12.79
N GLU A 185 -8.86 11.16 -13.21
CA GLU A 185 -8.27 10.11 -12.40
C GLU A 185 -6.77 10.00 -12.71
N ILE A 186 -5.95 10.06 -11.65
CA ILE A 186 -4.50 9.94 -11.71
C ILE A 186 -3.98 8.89 -10.74
N LYS A 187 -2.82 8.34 -11.04
CA LYS A 187 -2.03 7.49 -10.15
C LYS A 187 -0.61 8.03 -10.08
N PHE A 188 -0.10 8.20 -8.86
CA PHE A 188 1.25 8.66 -8.61
C PHE A 188 2.25 7.53 -8.80
N GLY A 189 3.32 7.78 -9.56
CA GLY A 189 4.35 6.78 -9.82
C GLY A 189 5.40 6.74 -8.72
N ASN A 190 6.51 7.42 -8.94
CA ASN A 190 7.72 7.35 -8.12
C ASN A 190 7.94 8.57 -7.21
N TYR A 191 6.84 9.10 -6.68
CA TYR A 191 6.83 10.15 -5.67
C TYR A 191 5.64 9.99 -4.73
N GLU A 192 5.71 10.62 -3.58
CA GLU A 192 4.64 10.70 -2.59
C GLU A 192 3.84 12.00 -2.80
N TYR A 193 2.52 11.92 -2.79
CA TYR A 193 1.67 13.11 -2.77
C TYR A 193 1.65 13.70 -1.36
N VAL A 194 1.80 15.02 -1.25
CA VAL A 194 1.81 15.72 0.04
C VAL A 194 0.54 16.54 0.22
N GLU A 195 0.29 17.50 -0.66
CA GLU A 195 -0.92 18.32 -0.65
C GLU A 195 -1.20 18.95 -2.02
N THR A 196 -2.37 19.54 -2.19
CA THR A 196 -2.74 20.31 -3.39
C THR A 196 -2.86 21.77 -3.02
N LEU A 197 -2.13 22.63 -3.74
CA LEU A 197 -2.27 24.08 -3.66
C LEU A 197 -3.35 24.53 -4.65
N ASN A 198 -4.54 24.85 -4.15
CA ASN A 198 -5.67 25.22 -5.00
C ASN A 198 -5.36 26.49 -5.80
N LYS A 199 -5.69 26.49 -7.10
CA LYS A 199 -5.51 27.66 -7.98
C LYS A 199 -6.44 28.82 -7.65
N THR A 200 -7.45 28.62 -6.81
CA THR A 200 -8.24 29.71 -6.23
C THR A 200 -7.43 30.54 -5.25
N ASP A 201 -6.50 29.91 -4.53
CA ASP A 201 -5.70 30.52 -3.47
C ASP A 201 -4.30 30.91 -4.00
N TYR A 202 -3.79 30.15 -4.98
CA TYR A 202 -2.49 30.34 -5.62
C TYR A 202 -2.69 30.41 -7.15
N THR A 203 -3.14 31.58 -7.61
CA THR A 203 -3.60 31.80 -9.00
C THR A 203 -2.47 31.76 -10.03
N SER A 204 -1.22 31.90 -9.59
CA SER A 204 -0.02 31.86 -10.43
C SER A 204 0.96 30.78 -9.97
N TYR A 205 1.81 30.31 -10.88
CA TYR A 205 2.86 29.34 -10.58
C TYR A 205 3.86 29.92 -9.57
N GLU A 206 4.19 31.20 -9.72
CA GLU A 206 5.11 31.93 -8.85
C GLU A 206 4.62 31.94 -7.39
N GLN A 207 3.32 32.17 -7.16
CA GLN A 207 2.75 32.10 -5.81
C GLN A 207 2.83 30.69 -5.21
N ALA A 208 2.59 29.66 -6.03
CA ALA A 208 2.70 28.28 -5.59
C ALA A 208 4.17 27.88 -5.28
N VAL A 209 5.14 28.40 -6.03
CA VAL A 209 6.57 28.24 -5.76
C VAL A 209 6.96 28.93 -4.44
N VAL A 210 6.50 30.17 -4.19
CA VAL A 210 6.73 30.85 -2.91
C VAL A 210 6.19 30.01 -1.75
N ARG A 211 5.00 29.42 -1.91
CA ARG A 211 4.42 28.54 -0.89
C ARG A 211 5.22 27.25 -0.68
N LEU A 212 5.70 26.63 -1.76
CA LEU A 212 6.60 25.48 -1.70
C LEU A 212 7.84 25.80 -0.86
N GLU A 213 8.49 26.94 -1.10
CA GLU A 213 9.69 27.35 -0.36
C GLU A 213 9.41 27.62 1.12
N GLN A 214 8.26 28.24 1.43
CA GLN A 214 7.81 28.36 2.82
C GLN A 214 7.65 26.99 3.50
N ILE A 215 7.02 26.03 2.82
CA ILE A 215 6.82 24.68 3.35
C ILE A 215 8.16 23.99 3.60
N LYS A 216 9.12 24.10 2.66
CA LYS A 216 10.48 23.57 2.84
C LYS A 216 11.20 24.17 4.04
N PHE A 217 10.98 25.45 4.32
CA PHE A 217 11.61 26.13 5.44
C PHE A 217 10.99 25.74 6.80
N PHE A 218 9.66 25.70 6.89
CA PHE A 218 8.94 25.54 8.16
C PHE A 218 8.61 24.10 8.56
N ARG A 219 8.62 23.13 7.63
CA ARG A 219 8.26 21.72 7.89
C ARG A 219 9.45 20.75 7.78
N LYS A 220 10.65 21.19 8.17
CA LYS A 220 11.83 20.31 8.26
C LYS A 220 11.60 19.15 9.23
#